data_AF-A0A971ZCB0-F1
#
_entry.id   AF-A0A971ZCB0-F1
#
_cell.length_a   1.000
_cell.length_b   1.000
_cell.length_c   1.000
_cell.angle_alpha   90.00
_cell.angle_beta   90.00
_cell.angle_gamma   90.00
#
_symmetry.space_group_name_H-M   'P 1'
#
loop_
_entity.id
_entity.type
_entity.pdbx_description
1 polymer ?
#
loop_
_entity_poly.entity_id
_entity_poly.type
_entity_poly.pdbx_seq_one_letter_code
_entity_poly.pdbx_strand_id
1 'polypeptide(L)' 'MLELIIFDCDGVLVDSEPLSARATAKALREFGIQMDSQTAMRLFTGITVSDAMAITKDQYGIDLPPEYH' A
#
# COMPACT_ATOMS: atom_id res chain seq x y z
N MET A 1 -34.03 -11.83 5.75
CA MET A 1 -33.04 -11.85 6.85
C MET A 1 -31.71 -12.27 6.21
N LEU A 2 -30.58 -11.71 6.62
CA LEU A 2 -29.27 -12.18 6.14
C LEU A 2 -28.91 -13.46 6.90
N GLU A 3 -28.54 -14.52 6.16
CA GLU A 3 -28.20 -15.83 6.74
C GLU A 3 -26.68 -16.03 6.92
N LEU A 4 -25.86 -15.21 6.24
CA LEU A 4 -24.39 -15.26 6.30
C LEU A 4 -23.79 -13.89 5.99
N ILE A 5 -22.71 -13.54 6.68
CA ILE A 5 -21.86 -12.38 6.40
C ILE A 5 -20.42 -12.86 6.33
N ILE A 6 -19.71 -12.47 5.27
CA ILE A 6 -18.28 -12.75 5.09
C ILE A 6 -17.54 -11.44 5.29
N PHE A 7 -16.58 -11.44 6.20
CA PHE A 7 -15.71 -10.31 6.47
C PHE A 7 -14.35 -10.57 5.83
N ASP A 8 -13.77 -9.51 5.27
CA ASP A 8 -12.35 -9.49 4.97
C ASP A 8 -11.55 -9.46 6.28
N CYS A 9 -10.28 -9.86 6.22
CA CYS A 9 -9.40 -9.84 7.38
C CYS A 9 -8.73 -8.48 7.56
N ASP A 10 -8.05 -8.00 6.52
CA ASP A 10 -7.20 -6.80 6.58
C ASP A 10 -8.03 -5.53 6.58
N GLY A 11 -7.76 -4.62 7.51
CA GLY A 11 -8.50 -3.37 7.68
C GLY A 11 -9.95 -3.53 8.17
N VAL A 12 -10.44 -4.77 8.32
CA VAL A 12 -11.82 -5.08 8.76
C VAL A 12 -11.84 -5.82 10.09
N LEU A 13 -11.25 -7.02 10.15
CA LEU A 13 -11.14 -7.78 11.39
C LEU A 13 -9.87 -7.43 12.17
N VAL A 14 -8.82 -7.00 11.46
CA VAL A 14 -7.52 -6.64 12.02
C VAL A 14 -7.09 -5.28 11.48
N ASP A 15 -6.64 -4.38 12.36
CA ASP A 15 -6.06 -3.08 11.98
C ASP A 15 -4.61 -3.27 11.45
N SER A 16 -4.49 -3.93 10.30
CA SER A 16 -3.21 -4.25 9.65
C SER A 16 -2.68 -3.12 8.75
N GLU A 17 -3.52 -2.16 8.38
CA GLU A 17 -3.16 -1.05 7.48
C GLU A 17 -2.01 -0.17 8.00
N PRO A 18 -1.93 0.20 9.30
CA PRO A 18 -0.80 0.98 9.80
C PRO A 18 0.53 0.25 9.69
N LEU A 19 0.53 -1.09 9.83
CA LEU A 19 1.73 -1.89 9.68
C LEU A 19 2.15 -1.96 8.20
N SER A 20 1.19 -2.19 7.31
CA SER A 20 1.40 -2.18 5.86
C SER A 20 1.99 -0.84 5.38
N ALA A 21 1.38 0.28 5.78
CA ALA A 21 1.84 1.61 5.41
C ALA A 21 3.27 1.91 5.90
N ARG A 22 3.64 1.45 7.10
CA ARG A 22 5.03 1.56 7.60
C ARG A 22 6.01 0.71 6.79
N ALA A 23 5.60 -0.48 6.37
CA ALA A 23 6.41 -1.35 5.53
C ALA A 23 6.62 -0.74 4.13
N THR A 24 5.55 -0.24 3.49
CA THR A 24 5.62 0.44 2.20
C THR A 24 6.52 1.67 2.25
N ALA A 25 6.33 2.55 3.25
CA ALA A 25 7.19 3.71 3.43
C ALA A 25 8.66 3.32 3.64
N LYS A 26 8.93 2.19 4.30
CA LYS A 26 10.30 1.68 4.46
C LYS A 26 10.88 1.17 3.15
N ALA A 27 10.14 0.38 2.40
CA ALA A 27 10.59 -0.15 1.11
C ALA A 27 10.89 0.98 0.12
N LEU A 28 9.98 1.96 -0.01
CA LEU A 28 10.16 3.08 -0.94
C LEU A 28 11.36 3.97 -0.60
N ARG A 29 11.77 4.05 0.67
CA ARG A 29 13.01 4.75 1.06
C ARG A 29 14.27 4.11 0.49
N GLU A 30 14.28 2.80 0.26
CA GLU A 30 15.41 2.10 -0.37
C GLU A 30 15.60 2.54 -1.84
N PHE A 31 14.54 3.04 -2.47
CA PHE A 31 14.54 3.64 -3.80
C PHE A 31 14.73 5.17 -3.78
N GLY A 32 15.00 5.76 -2.60
CA GLY A 32 15.22 7.20 -2.47
C GLY A 32 13.96 8.05 -2.28
N ILE A 33 12.77 7.43 -2.20
CA ILE A 33 11.51 8.14 -1.94
C ILE A 33 11.37 8.38 -0.44
N GLN A 34 11.58 9.64 -0.03
CA GLN A 34 11.38 10.05 1.36
C GLN A 34 9.89 10.23 1.66
N MET A 35 9.28 9.20 2.23
CA MET A 35 7.87 9.15 2.57
C MET A 35 7.65 8.71 4.01
N ASP A 36 6.70 9.35 4.70
CA ASP A 36 6.21 8.92 6.01
C ASP A 36 5.06 7.90 5.88
N SER A 37 4.79 7.14 6.95
CA SER A 37 3.76 6.10 6.91
C SER A 37 2.35 6.66 6.73
N GLN A 38 2.08 7.90 7.15
CA GLN A 38 0.75 8.50 6.94
C GLN A 38 0.49 8.80 5.47
N THR A 39 1.51 9.26 4.75
CA THR A 39 1.46 9.50 3.32
C THR A 39 1.35 8.17 2.56
N ALA A 40 2.13 7.16 2.97
CA ALA A 40 2.00 5.82 2.38
C ALA A 40 0.59 5.25 2.57
N MET A 41 0.00 5.40 3.76
CA MET A 41 -1.36 4.97 4.05
C MET A 41 -2.39 5.67 3.15
N ARG A 42 -2.25 6.99 2.95
CA ARG A 42 -3.15 7.76 2.08
C ARG A 42 -3.03 7.40 0.60
N LEU A 43 -1.83 7.05 0.13
CA LEU A 43 -1.57 6.81 -1.28
C LEU A 43 -1.78 5.36 -1.71
N PHE A 44 -1.52 4.39 -0.82
CA PHE A 44 -1.38 2.98 -1.21
C PHE A 44 -2.34 2.02 -0.51
N THR A 45 -3.06 2.45 0.53
CA THR A 45 -4.04 1.59 1.19
C THR A 45 -5.27 1.39 0.31
N GLY A 46 -5.70 0.14 0.15
CA GLY A 46 -6.94 -0.22 -0.55
C GLY A 46 -6.88 -0.13 -2.08
N ILE A 47 -5.71 0.15 -2.67
CA ILE A 47 -5.52 0.14 -4.12
C ILE A 47 -4.78 -1.11 -4.59
N THR A 48 -4.83 -1.38 -5.89
CA THR A 48 -4.12 -2.51 -6.48
C THR A 48 -2.62 -2.24 -6.53
N VAL A 49 -1.81 -3.30 -6.58
CA VAL A 49 -0.35 -3.19 -6.79
C VAL A 49 -0.05 -2.44 -8.10
N SER A 50 -0.81 -2.71 -9.17
CA SER A 50 -0.64 -2.02 -10.45
C SER A 50 -0.88 -0.50 -10.34
N ASP A 51 -1.89 -0.07 -9.58
CA ASP A 51 -2.14 1.35 -9.32
C ASP A 51 -1.03 1.97 -8.47
N ALA A 52 -0.54 1.25 -7.45
CA ALA A 52 0.57 1.70 -6.61
C ALA A 52 1.86 1.88 -7.43
N MET A 53 2.12 0.99 -8.38
CA MET A 53 3.25 1.07 -9.32
C MET A 53 3.12 2.30 -10.23
N ALA A 54 1.92 2.54 -10.78
CA ALA A 54 1.65 3.71 -11.60
C ALA A 54 1.87 5.01 -10.82
N ILE A 55 1.36 5.10 -9.59
CA ILE A 55 1.60 6.25 -8.68
C ILE A 55 3.10 6.44 -8.44
N THR A 56 3.82 5.35 -8.16
CA THR A 56 5.26 5.41 -7.86
C THR A 56 6.04 5.94 -9.06
N LYS A 57 5.71 5.48 -10.26
CA LYS A 57 6.32 5.92 -11.51
C LYS A 57 5.96 7.35 -11.86
N ASP A 58 4.69 7.72 -11.78
CA ASP A 58 4.19 9.02 -12.23
C ASP A 58 4.57 10.14 -11.27
N GLN A 59 4.54 9.91 -9.96
CA GLN A 59 4.81 10.95 -8.97
C GLN A 59 6.28 11.04 -8.57
N TYR A 60 7.01 9.93 -8.60
CA TYR A 60 8.39 9.87 -8.11
C TYR A 60 9.41 9.54 -9.20
N GLY A 61 8.96 9.23 -10.42
CA GLY A 61 9.85 8.91 -11.54
C GLY A 61 10.60 7.58 -11.38
N ILE A 62 10.12 6.70 -10.50
CA ILE A 62 10.76 5.42 -10.20
C ILE A 62 9.95 4.29 -10.81
N ASP A 63 10.58 3.54 -11.70
CA ASP A 63 10.08 2.26 -12.19
C ASP A 63 10.62 1.17 -11.26
N LEU A 64 9.76 0.62 -10.40
CA LEU A 64 10.19 -0.42 -9.45
C LEU A 64 10.48 -1.73 -10.20
N PRO A 65 11.39 -2.58 -9.70
CA PRO A 65 11.72 -3.84 -10.35
C PRO A 65 10.52 -4.80 -10.48
N PRO A 66 10.53 -5.73 -11.46
CA PRO A 66 9.44 -6.68 -11.70
C PRO A 66 9.05 -7.56 -10.49
N GLU A 67 9.97 -7.76 -9.54
CA GLU A 67 9.69 -8.49 -8.30
C GLU A 67 8.67 -7.80 -7.36
N TYR A 68 8.33 -6.53 -7.64
CA TYR A 68 7.33 -5.74 -6.93
C TYR A 68 5.98 -5.64 -7.67
N HIS A 69 5.80 -6.38 -8.77
CA HIS A 69 4.58 -6.40 -9.59
C HIS A 69 3.55 -7.44 -9.12
#